data_AF-A0A7S0WLI2-F1
#
_entry.id   AF-A0A7S0WLI2-F1
#
_cell.length_a   1.000
_cell.length_b   1.000
_cell.length_c   1.000
_cell.angle_alpha   90.00
_cell.angle_beta   90.00
_cell.angle_gamma   90.00
#
_symmetry.space_group_name_H-M   'P 1'
#
loop_
_entity.id
_entity.type
_entity.pdbx_description
1 polymer ?
#
loop_
_entity_poly.entity_id
_entity_poly.type
_entity_poly.pdbx_seq_one_letter_code
_entity_poly.pdbx_strand_id
1 'polypeptide(L)'
;DANMATILRAPSQEVQVQVTDAKASEQEQEQQASQPWELGPLVAETNACFLRPLAFFVSWNGVLTLVYKGFPEPLRSLKQAINTNIASIPRENPGSRWPKTSLGALREGSRLTPAQLARLTAICREESGRFQTPQSPKSQAVLVDQLEVVFYECRCLERALTRHVLPLAPVCDPCDPSPEEAARVAGVVGEADAPDYWFHASRDGSREAHYRGNALGVTLVHTLAAFSGRTQQQLPFTHTLVHAPSAIERAAAAAAAAVAATASA
;
A
#
# COMPACT_ATOMS: atom_id res chain seq x y z
N ASP A 1 67.70 -14.72 -29.46
CA ASP A 1 66.30 -15.06 -29.83
C ASP A 1 65.56 -13.77 -30.13
N ALA A 2 65.77 -13.09 -31.26
CA ALA A 2 65.55 -13.46 -32.66
C ALA A 2 64.07 -13.71 -33.01
N ASN A 3 63.61 -12.92 -34.00
CA ASN A 3 62.38 -12.97 -34.80
C ASN A 3 61.14 -12.25 -34.27
N MET A 4 60.39 -11.49 -35.06
CA MET A 4 60.58 -10.86 -36.38
C MET A 4 59.33 -10.00 -36.61
N ALA A 5 59.50 -8.87 -37.29
CA ALA A 5 58.42 -8.00 -37.74
C ALA A 5 57.47 -8.70 -38.73
N THR A 6 56.20 -8.24 -38.80
CA THR A 6 55.50 -7.97 -40.07
C THR A 6 54.30 -7.04 -39.79
N ILE A 7 54.42 -5.79 -40.22
CA ILE A 7 53.33 -4.82 -40.33
C ILE A 7 52.77 -4.96 -41.75
N LEU A 8 51.53 -5.43 -41.88
CA LEU A 8 50.76 -5.34 -43.12
C LEU A 8 49.75 -4.20 -42.98
N ARG A 9 49.97 -3.13 -43.74
CA ARG A 9 49.00 -2.06 -43.98
C ARG A 9 47.87 -2.62 -44.85
N ALA A 10 46.64 -2.56 -44.36
CA ALA A 10 45.42 -2.69 -45.15
C ALA A 10 44.97 -1.31 -45.66
N PRO A 11 44.34 -1.22 -46.85
CA PRO A 11 43.98 0.04 -47.49
C PRO A 11 42.78 0.70 -46.80
N SER A 12 42.83 2.02 -46.71
CA SER A 12 41.73 2.89 -46.28
C SER A 12 40.50 2.64 -47.14
N GLN A 13 39.45 2.05 -46.57
CA GLN A 13 38.11 2.10 -47.13
C GLN A 13 37.46 3.42 -46.69
N GLU A 14 37.06 4.22 -47.68
CA GLU A 14 36.14 5.33 -47.48
C GLU A 14 34.82 4.78 -46.94
N VAL A 15 34.54 5.06 -45.67
CA VAL A 15 33.24 4.81 -45.06
C VAL A 15 32.28 5.88 -45.58
N GLN A 16 31.44 5.50 -46.55
CA GLN A 16 30.26 6.29 -46.89
C GLN A 16 29.29 6.23 -45.70
N VAL A 17 29.19 7.35 -44.99
CA VAL A 17 28.17 7.56 -43.96
C VAL A 17 26.84 7.74 -44.67
N GLN A 18 26.05 6.66 -44.77
CA GLN A 18 24.63 6.75 -45.11
C GLN A 18 23.91 7.39 -43.92
N VAL A 19 23.45 8.62 -44.09
CA VAL A 19 22.49 9.27 -43.20
C VAL A 19 21.13 8.62 -43.47
N THR A 20 20.85 7.52 -42.79
CA THR A 20 19.51 6.92 -42.77
C THR A 20 18.62 7.71 -41.82
N ASP A 21 17.42 8.06 -42.28
CA ASP A 21 16.39 8.83 -41.59
C ASP A 21 16.15 8.40 -40.14
N ALA A 22 16.71 9.17 -39.19
CA ALA A 22 16.52 8.98 -37.75
C ALA A 22 15.08 9.25 -37.25
N LYS A 23 14.17 9.68 -38.13
CA LYS A 23 12.77 9.98 -37.77
C LYS A 23 11.84 8.76 -37.79
N ALA A 24 12.21 7.68 -38.47
CA ALA A 24 11.39 6.46 -38.50
C ALA A 24 11.54 5.63 -37.20
N SER A 25 12.69 5.71 -36.54
CA SER A 25 12.99 4.95 -35.31
C SER A 25 12.35 5.52 -34.04
N GLU A 26 12.02 6.81 -33.99
CA GLU A 26 11.35 7.41 -32.83
C GLU A 26 9.86 7.02 -32.78
N GLN A 27 9.19 6.89 -33.93
CA GLN A 27 7.77 6.49 -33.99
C GLN A 27 7.55 5.00 -33.70
N GLU A 28 8.51 4.13 -34.03
CA GLU A 28 8.45 2.71 -33.66
C GLU A 28 8.79 2.46 -32.18
N GLN A 29 9.65 3.28 -31.56
CA GLN A 29 9.92 3.19 -30.12
C GLN A 29 8.76 3.71 -29.26
N GLU A 30 7.99 4.68 -29.74
CA GLU A 30 6.81 5.18 -29.03
C GLU A 30 5.60 4.23 -29.13
N GLN A 31 5.53 3.38 -30.17
CA GLN A 31 4.49 2.34 -30.33
C GLN A 31 4.80 1.01 -29.63
N GLN A 32 6.02 0.80 -29.14
CA GLN A 32 6.40 -0.43 -28.42
C GLN A 32 6.16 -0.35 -26.89
N ALA A 33 5.70 0.79 -26.37
CA ALA A 33 5.64 1.07 -24.94
C ALA A 33 4.32 0.66 -24.23
N SER A 34 3.38 0.02 -24.91
CA SER A 34 2.07 -0.28 -24.33
C SER A 34 1.66 -1.74 -24.54
N GLN A 35 2.47 -2.68 -24.07
CA GLN A 35 1.86 -3.94 -23.68
C GLN A 35 0.89 -3.64 -22.54
N PRO A 36 -0.43 -3.90 -22.69
CA PRO A 36 -1.36 -3.71 -21.61
C PRO A 36 -0.92 -4.61 -20.45
N TRP A 37 -0.60 -3.97 -19.33
CA TRP A 37 -0.40 -4.63 -18.05
C TRP A 37 -1.52 -5.65 -17.85
N GLU A 38 -1.19 -6.92 -17.58
CA GLU A 38 -2.19 -8.00 -17.45
C GLU A 38 -3.22 -7.72 -16.34
N LEU A 39 -2.82 -6.91 -15.36
CA LEU A 39 -3.67 -6.41 -14.27
C LEU A 39 -4.70 -5.37 -14.76
N GLY A 40 -4.49 -4.82 -15.96
CA GLY A 40 -5.26 -3.79 -16.64
C GLY A 40 -6.74 -4.01 -16.73
N PRO A 41 -7.11 -4.96 -17.58
CA PRO A 41 -8.49 -5.36 -17.75
C PRO A 41 -9.16 -5.74 -16.43
N LEU A 42 -8.46 -6.49 -15.55
CA LEU A 42 -9.02 -6.95 -14.27
C LEU A 42 -9.43 -5.79 -13.36
N VAL A 43 -8.60 -4.75 -13.24
CA VAL A 43 -8.91 -3.58 -12.41
C VAL A 43 -10.00 -2.73 -13.06
N ALA A 44 -9.95 -2.52 -14.37
CA ALA A 44 -10.93 -1.73 -15.10
C ALA A 44 -12.35 -2.36 -15.09
N GLU A 45 -12.45 -3.69 -14.98
CA GLU A 45 -13.70 -4.43 -14.85
C GLU A 45 -14.21 -4.50 -13.40
N THR A 46 -13.39 -4.11 -12.42
CA THR A 46 -13.77 -4.14 -11.00
C THR A 46 -14.55 -2.89 -10.63
N ASN A 47 -15.76 -3.05 -10.08
CA ASN A 47 -16.58 -1.94 -9.58
C ASN A 47 -15.89 -1.18 -8.45
N ALA A 48 -15.98 0.15 -8.47
CA ALA A 48 -15.64 0.98 -7.32
C ALA A 48 -16.44 0.54 -6.08
N CYS A 49 -15.89 0.70 -4.87
CA CYS A 49 -16.53 0.22 -3.65
C CYS A 49 -16.10 1.00 -2.41
N PHE A 50 -16.58 0.60 -1.23
CA PHE A 50 -16.24 1.25 0.04
C PHE A 50 -15.52 0.32 1.01
N LEU A 51 -14.36 0.76 1.50
CA LEU A 51 -13.76 0.17 2.70
C LEU A 51 -14.27 0.90 3.94
N ARG A 52 -14.84 0.15 4.88
CA ARG A 52 -15.37 0.72 6.13
C ARG A 52 -14.45 0.40 7.31
N PRO A 53 -13.96 1.40 8.05
CA PRO A 53 -13.18 1.18 9.26
C PRO A 53 -13.93 0.26 10.24
N LEU A 54 -13.17 -0.64 10.87
CA LEU A 54 -13.66 -1.55 11.91
C LEU A 54 -13.06 -1.18 13.26
N ALA A 55 -11.74 -1.12 13.34
CA ALA A 55 -11.03 -0.88 14.59
C ALA A 55 -9.61 -0.37 14.35
N PHE A 56 -9.09 0.40 15.30
CA PHE A 56 -7.66 0.46 15.57
C PHE A 56 -7.29 -0.70 16.47
N PHE A 57 -6.14 -1.33 16.23
CA PHE A 57 -5.57 -2.29 17.16
C PHE A 57 -4.05 -2.38 17.00
N VAL A 58 -3.39 -2.97 17.99
CA VAL A 58 -1.97 -3.28 17.95
C VAL A 58 -1.83 -4.68 17.39
N SER A 59 -1.34 -4.81 16.16
CA SER A 59 -1.08 -6.11 15.54
C SER A 59 0.24 -6.71 16.05
N TRP A 60 0.58 -7.90 15.56
CA TRP A 60 1.84 -8.57 15.91
C TRP A 60 3.04 -7.65 15.71
N ASN A 61 4.08 -7.87 16.51
CA ASN A 61 5.30 -7.05 16.54
C ASN A 61 5.08 -5.57 16.91
N GLY A 62 3.91 -5.20 17.46
CA GLY A 62 3.66 -3.87 18.02
C GLY A 62 3.29 -2.84 16.96
N VAL A 63 2.84 -3.29 15.78
CA VAL A 63 2.47 -2.42 14.67
C VAL A 63 1.03 -1.92 14.87
N LEU A 64 0.89 -0.61 15.09
CA LEU A 64 -0.40 0.06 15.18
C LEU A 64 -1.07 0.05 13.79
N THR A 65 -2.31 -0.43 13.75
CA THR A 65 -3.01 -0.71 12.49
C THR A 65 -4.45 -0.21 12.54
N LEU A 66 -4.90 0.43 11.46
CA LEU A 66 -6.31 0.61 11.14
C LEU A 66 -6.80 -0.60 10.33
N VAL A 67 -7.85 -1.25 10.82
CA VAL A 67 -8.49 -2.41 10.19
C VAL A 67 -9.81 -1.98 9.58
N TYR A 68 -10.15 -2.55 8.43
CA TYR A 68 -11.46 -2.38 7.81
C TYR A 68 -12.31 -3.62 8.01
N LYS A 69 -13.64 -3.52 7.87
CA LYS A 69 -14.59 -4.61 8.13
C LYS A 69 -14.34 -5.88 7.31
N GLY A 70 -13.59 -5.80 6.22
CA GLY A 70 -13.41 -6.88 5.24
C GLY A 70 -13.27 -6.32 3.84
N PHE A 71 -12.79 -7.14 2.90
CA PHE A 71 -12.83 -6.75 1.48
C PHE A 71 -14.27 -6.81 0.97
N PRO A 72 -14.81 -5.72 0.40
CA PRO A 72 -16.04 -5.78 -0.39
C PRO A 72 -15.90 -6.76 -1.56
N GLU A 73 -17.03 -7.25 -2.06
CA GLU A 73 -17.05 -8.27 -3.12
C GLU A 73 -16.21 -7.91 -4.35
N PRO A 74 -16.25 -6.66 -4.87
CA PRO A 74 -15.41 -6.27 -6.00
C PRO A 74 -13.91 -6.49 -5.75
N LEU A 75 -13.40 -6.09 -4.58
CA LEU A 75 -11.98 -6.26 -4.24
C LEU A 75 -11.63 -7.73 -3.95
N ARG A 76 -12.54 -8.49 -3.34
CA ARG A 76 -12.35 -9.93 -3.09
C ARG A 76 -12.24 -10.69 -4.42
N SER A 77 -13.17 -10.44 -5.34
CA SER A 77 -13.17 -11.01 -6.69
C SER A 77 -11.94 -10.61 -7.49
N LEU A 78 -11.52 -9.33 -7.44
CA LEU A 78 -10.29 -8.87 -8.07
C LEU A 78 -9.05 -9.61 -7.53
N LYS A 79 -8.92 -9.74 -6.20
CA LYS A 79 -7.81 -10.47 -5.58
C LYS A 79 -7.78 -11.94 -6.02
N GLN A 80 -8.94 -12.58 -6.13
CA GLN A 80 -9.04 -13.94 -6.63
C GLN A 80 -8.63 -14.01 -8.11
N ALA A 81 -9.13 -13.11 -8.95
CA ALA A 81 -8.80 -13.04 -10.36
C ALA A 81 -7.30 -12.82 -10.61
N ILE A 82 -6.65 -11.94 -9.83
CA ILE A 82 -5.19 -11.75 -9.89
C ILE A 82 -4.46 -13.05 -9.57
N ASN A 83 -4.82 -13.72 -8.47
CA ASN A 83 -4.16 -14.97 -8.06
C ASN A 83 -4.40 -16.14 -9.05
N THR A 84 -5.53 -16.14 -9.76
CA THR A 84 -5.89 -17.20 -10.71
C THR A 84 -5.31 -16.93 -12.11
N ASN A 85 -5.34 -15.70 -12.58
CA ASN A 85 -5.08 -15.37 -13.99
C ASN A 85 -3.65 -14.88 -14.24
N ILE A 86 -2.96 -14.34 -13.22
CA ILE A 86 -1.63 -13.74 -13.39
C ILE A 86 -0.58 -14.61 -12.71
N ALA A 87 -0.04 -15.59 -13.45
CA ALA A 87 0.91 -16.56 -12.92
C ALA A 87 2.27 -15.95 -12.52
N SER A 88 2.61 -14.77 -13.07
CA SER A 88 3.87 -14.07 -12.80
C SER A 88 3.91 -13.38 -11.43
N ILE A 89 2.75 -13.18 -10.78
CA ILE A 89 2.67 -12.51 -9.48
C ILE A 89 2.77 -13.55 -8.35
N PRO A 90 3.68 -13.35 -7.36
CA PRO A 90 3.76 -14.21 -6.19
C PRO A 90 2.44 -14.28 -5.43
N ARG A 91 2.17 -15.44 -4.81
CA ARG A 91 1.00 -15.60 -3.96
C ARG A 91 0.98 -14.58 -2.83
N GLU A 92 -0.21 -14.14 -2.51
CA GLU A 92 -0.45 -13.19 -1.43
C GLU A 92 0.05 -13.70 -0.06
N ASN A 93 0.82 -12.84 0.62
CA ASN A 93 1.26 -13.06 1.98
C ASN A 93 0.08 -13.05 2.97
N PRO A 94 0.12 -13.87 4.04
CA PRO A 94 -0.96 -13.93 5.04
C PRO A 94 -1.34 -12.54 5.61
N GLY A 95 -0.36 -11.66 5.77
CA GLY A 95 -0.55 -10.33 6.34
C GLY A 95 -1.37 -9.36 5.49
N SER A 96 -1.54 -9.58 4.20
CA SER A 96 -2.34 -8.73 3.29
C SER A 96 -3.69 -9.34 2.89
N ARG A 97 -3.99 -10.54 3.39
CA ARG A 97 -5.27 -11.24 3.14
C ARG A 97 -6.48 -10.55 3.77
N TRP A 98 -6.31 -9.46 4.49
CA TRP A 98 -7.38 -8.65 5.05
C TRP A 98 -7.02 -7.17 4.87
N PRO A 99 -8.02 -6.29 4.66
CA PRO A 99 -7.77 -4.89 4.38
C PRO A 99 -7.29 -4.17 5.64
N LYS A 100 -6.16 -3.46 5.51
CA LYS A 100 -5.58 -2.71 6.63
C LYS A 100 -4.68 -1.58 6.18
N THR A 101 -4.43 -0.66 7.09
CA THR A 101 -3.43 0.40 6.96
C THR A 101 -2.53 0.37 8.19
N SER A 102 -1.24 0.09 8.02
CA SER A 102 -0.26 0.23 9.09
C SER A 102 0.01 1.72 9.33
N LEU A 103 -0.15 2.16 10.57
CA LEU A 103 -0.04 3.57 10.97
C LEU A 103 1.27 3.89 11.68
N GLY A 104 1.85 2.89 12.35
CA GLY A 104 3.10 3.07 13.09
C GLY A 104 3.72 1.74 13.48
N ALA A 105 5.04 1.76 13.62
CA ALA A 105 5.85 0.64 14.06
C ALA A 105 6.75 1.07 15.22
N LEU A 106 7.16 0.10 16.05
CA LEU A 106 8.14 0.35 17.11
C LEU A 106 9.51 0.66 16.50
N ARG A 107 10.30 1.49 17.19
CA ARG A 107 11.71 1.72 16.87
C ARG A 107 12.54 0.44 17.05
N GLU A 108 13.70 0.41 16.40
CA GLU A 108 14.66 -0.67 16.60
C GLU A 108 15.03 -0.84 18.09
N GLY A 109 15.23 -2.09 18.50
CA GLY A 109 15.55 -2.45 19.89
C GLY A 109 14.43 -2.21 20.92
N SER A 110 13.28 -1.64 20.51
CA SER A 110 12.15 -1.39 21.40
C SER A 110 11.18 -2.58 21.43
N ARG A 111 10.55 -2.80 22.59
CA ARG A 111 9.48 -3.78 22.80
C ARG A 111 8.40 -3.17 23.69
N LEU A 112 7.15 -3.58 23.48
CA LEU A 112 6.07 -3.24 24.40
C LEU A 112 6.18 -4.06 25.67
N THR A 113 6.01 -3.43 26.83
CA THR A 113 5.71 -4.14 28.07
C THR A 113 4.21 -4.48 28.10
N PRO A 114 3.79 -5.45 28.94
CA PRO A 114 2.37 -5.76 29.12
C PRO A 114 1.53 -4.53 29.51
N ALA A 115 2.06 -3.65 30.36
CA ALA A 115 1.38 -2.42 30.78
C ALA A 115 1.23 -1.42 29.62
N GLN A 116 2.28 -1.26 28.79
CA GLN A 116 2.23 -0.40 27.60
C GLN A 116 1.23 -0.92 26.57
N LEU A 117 1.24 -2.24 26.32
CA LEU A 117 0.27 -2.86 25.42
C LEU A 117 -1.16 -2.68 25.93
N ALA A 118 -1.42 -2.93 27.22
CA ALA A 118 -2.75 -2.73 27.81
C ALA A 118 -3.23 -1.29 27.64
N ARG A 119 -2.34 -0.30 27.85
CA ARG A 119 -2.66 1.12 27.64
C ARG A 119 -2.97 1.43 26.17
N LEU A 120 -2.15 0.94 25.24
CA LEU A 120 -2.38 1.15 23.80
C LEU A 120 -3.67 0.48 23.34
N THR A 121 -3.97 -0.74 23.80
CA THR A 121 -5.21 -1.45 23.50
C THR A 121 -6.43 -0.67 24.00
N ALA A 122 -6.36 -0.07 25.20
CA ALA A 122 -7.44 0.76 25.72
C ALA A 122 -7.71 1.97 24.81
N ILE A 123 -6.66 2.68 24.38
CA ILE A 123 -6.77 3.82 23.45
C ILE A 123 -7.33 3.37 22.10
N CYS A 124 -6.84 2.27 21.56
CA CYS A 124 -7.35 1.67 20.32
C CYS A 124 -8.85 1.38 20.41
N ARG A 125 -9.33 0.80 21.53
CA ARG A 125 -10.76 0.52 21.74
C ARG A 125 -11.60 1.80 21.84
N GLU A 126 -11.13 2.79 22.60
CA GLU A 126 -11.79 4.10 22.73
C GLU A 126 -11.96 4.77 21.35
N GLU A 127 -10.88 4.86 20.58
CA GLU A 127 -10.91 5.48 19.25
C GLU A 127 -11.73 4.66 18.25
N SER A 128 -11.73 3.33 18.37
CA SER A 128 -12.57 2.44 17.53
C SER A 128 -14.06 2.63 17.77
N GLY A 129 -14.49 3.04 18.97
CA GLY A 129 -15.88 3.33 19.27
C GLY A 129 -16.48 4.40 18.35
N ARG A 130 -15.64 5.27 17.78
CA ARG A 130 -16.06 6.30 16.80
C ARG A 130 -16.53 5.70 15.48
N PHE A 131 -16.14 4.47 15.14
CA PHE A 131 -16.61 3.77 13.94
C PHE A 131 -18.02 3.16 14.12
N GLN A 132 -18.49 3.06 15.36
CA GLN A 132 -19.73 2.35 15.71
C GLN A 132 -20.92 3.29 15.96
N THR A 133 -20.72 4.61 15.95
CA THR A 133 -21.81 5.57 16.17
C THR A 133 -22.78 5.59 14.98
N PRO A 134 -24.11 5.63 15.16
CA PRO A 134 -25.08 5.53 14.04
C PRO A 134 -24.87 6.54 12.89
N GLN A 135 -24.27 7.70 13.19
CA GLN A 135 -24.02 8.77 12.23
C GLN A 135 -22.65 8.66 11.52
N SER A 136 -21.71 7.88 12.05
CA SER A 136 -20.33 7.81 11.53
C SER A 136 -20.05 6.83 10.38
N PRO A 137 -20.69 5.65 10.24
CA PRO A 137 -20.18 4.61 9.33
C PRO A 137 -20.25 4.98 7.85
N LYS A 138 -21.14 5.91 7.46
CA LYS A 138 -21.15 6.45 6.09
C LYS A 138 -20.11 7.56 5.87
N SER A 139 -19.92 8.44 6.86
CA SER A 139 -18.98 9.56 6.76
C SER A 139 -17.50 9.15 6.82
N GLN A 140 -17.21 7.94 7.32
CA GLN A 140 -15.86 7.42 7.50
C GLN A 140 -15.50 6.31 6.50
N ALA A 141 -16.41 5.99 5.58
CA ALA A 141 -16.13 5.04 4.51
C ALA A 141 -15.08 5.62 3.56
N VAL A 142 -14.13 4.79 3.15
CA VAL A 142 -13.12 5.12 2.15
C VAL A 142 -13.64 4.64 0.79
N LEU A 143 -13.90 5.59 -0.11
CA LEU A 143 -14.20 5.26 -1.51
C LEU A 143 -12.94 4.72 -2.17
N VAL A 144 -13.04 3.53 -2.74
CA VAL A 144 -12.01 2.90 -3.56
C VAL A 144 -12.53 2.89 -5.00
N ASP A 145 -12.15 3.92 -5.75
CA ASP A 145 -12.48 4.16 -7.17
C ASP A 145 -11.26 4.05 -8.09
N GLN A 146 -10.07 3.92 -7.51
CA GLN A 146 -8.83 3.65 -8.22
C GLN A 146 -7.86 2.86 -7.33
N LEU A 147 -6.96 2.12 -8.00
CA LEU A 147 -5.81 1.48 -7.40
C LEU A 147 -4.52 2.03 -8.01
N GLU A 148 -3.41 1.80 -7.34
CA GLU A 148 -2.08 2.20 -7.79
C GLU A 148 -1.13 1.01 -7.74
N VAL A 149 -0.46 0.73 -8.86
CA VAL A 149 0.74 -0.09 -8.87
C VAL A 149 1.91 0.81 -8.50
N VAL A 150 2.54 0.54 -7.36
CA VAL A 150 3.64 1.34 -6.82
C VAL A 150 4.90 0.50 -6.83
N PHE A 151 5.90 0.94 -7.59
CA PHE A 151 7.27 0.47 -7.47
C PHE A 151 7.95 1.31 -6.40
N TYR A 152 8.62 0.69 -5.44
CA TYR A 152 9.13 1.39 -4.26
C TYR A 152 10.52 0.92 -3.85
N GLU A 153 11.23 1.77 -3.11
CA GLU A 153 12.50 1.47 -2.44
C GLU A 153 12.35 1.24 -0.93
N CYS A 154 11.17 1.47 -0.36
CA CYS A 154 10.85 1.15 1.02
C CYS A 154 9.38 0.76 1.21
N ARG A 155 9.09 -0.15 2.14
CA ARG A 155 7.76 -0.75 2.32
C ARG A 155 6.67 0.21 2.83
N CYS A 156 7.06 1.34 3.43
CA CYS A 156 6.11 2.39 3.81
C CYS A 156 5.73 3.35 2.67
N LEU A 157 6.27 3.16 1.46
CA LEU A 157 5.98 3.96 0.27
C LEU A 157 6.37 5.45 0.36
N GLU A 158 7.12 5.86 1.39
CA GLU A 158 7.74 7.20 1.49
C GLU A 158 8.72 7.45 0.32
N ARG A 159 9.37 6.39 -0.18
CA ARG A 159 10.25 6.41 -1.36
C ARG A 159 9.67 5.53 -2.48
N ALA A 160 8.69 6.05 -3.19
CA ALA A 160 8.14 5.43 -4.40
C ALA A 160 8.95 5.86 -5.63
N LEU A 161 9.28 4.91 -6.50
CA LEU A 161 9.98 5.12 -7.77
C LEU A 161 8.99 5.55 -8.86
N THR A 162 7.94 4.77 -9.05
CA THR A 162 6.88 5.03 -10.04
C THR A 162 5.52 4.62 -9.47
N ARG A 163 4.48 5.30 -9.95
CA ARG A 163 3.08 5.02 -9.63
C ARG A 163 2.29 4.95 -10.93
N HIS A 164 1.56 3.86 -11.12
CA HIS A 164 0.62 3.72 -12.22
C HIS A 164 -0.78 3.66 -11.64
N VAL A 165 -1.59 4.68 -11.96
CA VAL A 165 -2.98 4.78 -11.51
C VAL A 165 -3.88 3.95 -12.41
N LEU A 166 -4.76 3.19 -11.78
CA LEU A 166 -5.60 2.17 -12.39
C LEU A 166 -7.05 2.44 -11.96
N PRO A 167 -7.84 3.14 -12.79
CA PRO A 167 -9.22 3.44 -12.43
C PRO A 167 -10.06 2.15 -12.37
N LEU A 168 -10.92 2.06 -11.37
CA LEU A 168 -11.95 1.03 -11.30
C LEU A 168 -13.13 1.41 -12.22
N ALA A 169 -14.03 0.46 -12.46
CA ALA A 169 -15.27 0.75 -13.17
C ALA A 169 -16.07 1.84 -12.42
N PRO A 170 -16.69 2.79 -13.14
CA PRO A 170 -17.38 3.94 -12.54
C PRO A 170 -18.64 3.55 -11.76
N VAL A 171 -19.10 2.31 -11.90
CA VAL A 171 -20.21 1.76 -11.12
C VAL A 171 -19.71 1.50 -9.70
N CYS A 172 -20.36 2.15 -8.72
CA CYS A 172 -20.02 1.99 -7.32
C CYS A 172 -20.92 0.95 -6.66
N ASP A 173 -20.31 -0.10 -6.11
CA ASP A 173 -20.95 -1.07 -5.23
C ASP A 173 -20.96 -0.55 -3.78
N PRO A 174 -22.12 -0.21 -3.22
CA PRO A 174 -22.22 0.32 -1.86
C PRO A 174 -22.21 -0.78 -0.79
N CYS A 175 -22.22 -2.06 -1.15
CA CYS A 175 -22.43 -3.17 -0.22
C CYS A 175 -21.33 -3.25 0.85
N ASP A 176 -21.71 -3.80 2.00
CA ASP A 176 -20.74 -4.23 3.00
C ASP A 176 -20.05 -5.53 2.55
N PRO A 177 -18.89 -5.87 3.13
CA PRO A 177 -18.29 -7.20 2.98
C PRO A 177 -19.29 -8.30 3.35
N SER A 178 -19.12 -9.49 2.78
CA SER A 178 -19.96 -10.64 3.14
C SER A 178 -19.85 -10.94 4.65
N PRO A 179 -20.90 -11.52 5.27
CA PRO A 179 -20.85 -11.88 6.69
C PRO A 179 -19.67 -12.78 7.05
N GLU A 180 -19.29 -13.69 6.16
CA GLU A 180 -18.12 -14.57 6.32
C GLU A 180 -16.81 -13.78 6.35
N GLU A 181 -16.62 -12.86 5.39
CA GLU A 181 -15.44 -12.03 5.32
C GLU A 181 -15.35 -11.09 6.54
N ALA A 182 -16.48 -10.53 6.97
CA ALA A 182 -16.57 -9.71 8.17
C ALA A 182 -16.23 -10.49 9.44
N ALA A 183 -16.76 -11.71 9.58
CA ALA A 183 -16.46 -12.58 10.71
C ALA A 183 -14.98 -13.00 10.73
N ARG A 184 -14.39 -13.27 9.56
CA ARG A 184 -12.97 -13.61 9.43
C ARG A 184 -12.07 -12.47 9.91
N VAL A 185 -12.35 -11.23 9.50
CA VAL A 185 -11.56 -10.07 9.94
C VAL A 185 -11.80 -9.75 11.42
N ALA A 186 -13.04 -9.87 11.89
CA ALA A 186 -13.35 -9.75 13.32
C ALA A 186 -12.57 -10.77 14.16
N GLY A 187 -12.39 -12.00 13.67
CA GLY A 187 -11.55 -13.02 14.30
C GLY A 187 -10.09 -12.58 14.45
N VAL A 188 -9.50 -11.99 13.40
CA VAL A 188 -8.13 -11.45 13.44
C VAL A 188 -7.99 -10.34 14.48
N VAL A 189 -8.97 -9.45 14.58
CA VAL A 189 -8.97 -8.38 15.59
C VAL A 189 -9.16 -8.96 17.00
N GLY A 190 -10.02 -9.97 17.14
CA GLY A 190 -10.30 -10.65 18.41
C GLY A 190 -9.11 -11.43 18.98
N GLU A 191 -8.12 -11.80 18.16
CA GLU A 191 -6.85 -12.36 18.66
C GLU A 191 -6.21 -11.46 19.72
N ALA A 192 -6.37 -10.13 19.60
CA ALA A 192 -5.79 -9.16 20.51
C ALA A 192 -6.35 -9.21 21.94
N ASP A 193 -7.46 -9.91 22.14
CA ASP A 193 -8.10 -10.11 23.44
C ASP A 193 -7.60 -11.38 24.17
N ALA A 194 -6.78 -12.20 23.51
CA ALA A 194 -6.21 -13.40 24.12
C ALA A 194 -5.25 -13.03 25.28
N PRO A 195 -5.29 -13.74 26.42
CA PRO A 195 -4.44 -13.42 27.58
C PRO A 195 -2.93 -13.42 27.28
N ASP A 196 -2.51 -14.23 26.31
CA ASP A 196 -1.13 -14.40 25.86
C ASP A 196 -0.78 -13.57 24.61
N TYR A 197 -1.71 -12.75 24.10
CA TYR A 197 -1.47 -11.96 22.89
C TYR A 197 -0.25 -11.03 23.00
N TRP A 198 0.10 -10.62 24.22
CA TRP A 198 1.27 -9.78 24.45
C TRP A 198 2.57 -10.39 23.92
N PHE A 199 2.71 -11.72 23.90
CA PHE A 199 3.88 -12.40 23.33
C PHE A 199 3.99 -12.14 21.82
N HIS A 200 2.86 -12.11 21.12
CA HIS A 200 2.79 -11.82 19.68
C HIS A 200 3.02 -10.33 19.40
N ALA A 201 2.38 -9.45 20.16
CA ALA A 201 2.53 -8.00 20.01
C ALA A 201 3.94 -7.50 20.40
N SER A 202 4.62 -8.15 21.33
CA SER A 202 5.94 -7.70 21.81
C SER A 202 7.12 -8.39 21.11
N ARG A 203 6.84 -9.33 20.20
CA ARG A 203 7.87 -10.07 19.44
C ARG A 203 8.72 -9.13 18.59
N ASP A 204 9.98 -9.50 18.38
CA ASP A 204 10.85 -8.80 17.43
C ASP A 204 10.43 -9.08 15.99
N GLY A 205 10.34 -8.00 15.21
CA GLY A 205 9.91 -8.02 13.82
C GLY A 205 9.30 -6.68 13.44
N SER A 206 9.14 -6.43 12.14
CA SER A 206 8.40 -5.28 11.60
C SER A 206 8.66 -3.94 12.32
N ARG A 207 9.91 -3.68 12.70
CA ARG A 207 10.34 -2.42 13.34
C ARG A 207 10.45 -1.31 12.31
N GLU A 208 10.74 -0.09 12.75
CA GLU A 208 10.88 1.07 11.86
C GLU A 208 11.75 0.78 10.62
N ALA A 209 12.90 0.11 10.77
CA ALA A 209 13.78 -0.17 9.64
C ALA A 209 13.19 -1.19 8.66
N HIS A 210 12.25 -2.05 9.08
CA HIS A 210 11.53 -2.93 8.16
C HIS A 210 10.73 -2.14 7.11
N TYR A 211 10.15 -1.01 7.55
CA TYR A 211 9.30 -0.16 6.73
C TYR A 211 10.07 0.91 5.98
N ARG A 212 11.03 1.58 6.64
CA ARG A 212 11.80 2.70 6.09
C ARG A 212 13.14 2.31 5.49
N GLY A 213 13.65 1.12 5.78
CA GLY A 213 14.87 0.59 5.18
C GLY A 213 14.70 0.26 3.70
N ASN A 214 15.83 0.00 3.04
CA ASN A 214 15.86 -0.31 1.62
C ASN A 214 15.21 -1.67 1.35
N ALA A 215 14.20 -1.66 0.49
CA ALA A 215 13.45 -2.81 0.05
C ALA A 215 12.81 -2.51 -1.30
N LEU A 216 13.45 -2.93 -2.37
CA LEU A 216 12.87 -2.85 -3.71
C LEU A 216 11.68 -3.79 -3.81
N GLY A 217 10.57 -3.30 -4.36
CA GLY A 217 9.39 -4.11 -4.56
C GLY A 217 8.31 -3.41 -5.36
N VAL A 218 7.22 -4.14 -5.56
CA VAL A 218 5.99 -3.66 -6.22
C VAL A 218 4.80 -4.01 -5.34
N THR A 219 3.83 -3.12 -5.25
CA THR A 219 2.58 -3.36 -4.52
C THR A 219 1.39 -2.73 -5.24
N LEU A 220 0.21 -3.32 -5.04
CA LEU A 220 -1.06 -2.76 -5.48
C LEU A 220 -1.77 -2.19 -4.26
N VAL A 221 -2.02 -0.88 -4.25
CA VAL A 221 -2.59 -0.16 -3.10
C VAL A 221 -3.70 0.78 -3.52
N HIS A 222 -4.51 1.18 -2.56
CA HIS A 222 -5.36 2.37 -2.68
C HIS A 222 -4.77 3.46 -1.78
N THR A 223 -4.49 4.63 -2.33
CA THR A 223 -3.96 5.76 -1.56
C THR A 223 -5.10 6.48 -0.87
N LEU A 224 -5.06 6.55 0.46
CA LEU A 224 -6.04 7.30 1.24
C LEU A 224 -5.82 8.80 1.02
N ALA A 225 -6.83 9.51 0.51
CA ALA A 225 -6.77 10.94 0.22
C ALA A 225 -6.27 11.79 1.40
N ALA A 226 -6.63 11.40 2.63
CA ALA A 226 -6.16 11.96 3.89
C ALA A 226 -4.62 12.07 4.01
N PHE A 227 -3.89 11.18 3.34
CA PHE A 227 -2.42 11.12 3.36
C PHE A 227 -1.78 11.57 2.04
N SER A 228 -2.57 11.84 1.00
CA SER A 228 -2.08 12.35 -0.29
C SER A 228 -1.61 13.81 -0.22
N GLY A 229 -2.02 14.56 0.81
CA GLY A 229 -1.79 16.01 0.94
C GLY A 229 -0.38 16.50 1.30
N ARG A 230 0.67 15.65 1.26
CA ARG A 230 2.05 16.10 1.52
C ARG A 230 3.04 15.83 0.38
N THR A 231 2.62 15.13 -0.66
CA THR A 231 3.54 14.71 -1.72
C THR A 231 2.89 14.80 -3.10
N GLN A 232 2.43 15.98 -3.50
CA GLN A 232 2.40 16.31 -4.93
C GLN A 232 2.32 17.81 -5.15
N GLN A 233 3.30 18.28 -5.93
CA GLN A 233 3.19 19.46 -6.76
C GLN A 233 1.82 19.50 -7.45
N GLN A 234 1.26 20.70 -7.46
CA GLN A 234 0.10 21.19 -8.18
C GLN A 234 -0.44 20.29 -9.31
N LEU A 235 -1.65 19.76 -9.12
CA LEU A 235 -2.61 19.62 -10.21
C LEU A 235 -3.65 20.76 -10.12
N PRO A 236 -4.05 21.36 -11.25
CA PRO A 236 -4.92 22.53 -11.29
C PRO A 236 -6.38 22.08 -11.24
N PHE A 237 -6.91 21.75 -10.05
CA PHE A 237 -8.35 21.73 -9.85
C PHE A 237 -8.70 22.56 -8.62
N THR A 238 -9.24 23.75 -8.90
CA THR A 238 -9.77 24.70 -7.94
C THR A 238 -11.08 24.20 -7.37
N HIS A 239 -11.02 23.48 -6.25
CA HIS A 239 -12.09 23.51 -5.26
C HIS A 239 -11.46 23.65 -3.87
N THR A 240 -11.46 24.88 -3.36
CA THR A 240 -11.03 25.19 -2.00
C THR A 240 -12.08 24.69 -1.02
N LEU A 241 -12.01 23.41 -0.65
CA LEU A 241 -12.63 22.90 0.57
C LEU A 241 -11.60 23.02 1.68
N VAL A 242 -11.92 23.80 2.71
CA VAL A 242 -11.18 23.83 3.97
C VAL A 242 -11.32 22.44 4.60
N HIS A 243 -10.34 21.57 4.36
CA HIS A 243 -10.33 20.21 4.87
C HIS A 243 -10.06 20.24 6.38
N ALA A 244 -11.11 20.19 7.20
CA ALA A 244 -10.96 19.72 8.56
C ALA A 244 -10.40 18.28 8.51
N PRO A 245 -9.41 17.94 9.36
CA PRO A 245 -8.83 16.60 9.32
C PRO A 245 -9.93 15.56 9.51
N SER A 246 -9.90 14.48 8.71
CA SER A 246 -10.89 13.43 8.83
C SER A 246 -10.87 12.82 10.24
N ALA A 247 -11.95 12.16 10.66
CA ALA A 247 -11.97 11.43 11.92
C ALA A 247 -10.84 10.38 11.99
N ILE A 248 -10.46 9.82 10.84
CA ILE A 248 -9.35 8.88 10.68
C ILE A 248 -8.02 9.57 10.92
N GLU A 249 -7.80 10.78 10.39
CA GLU A 249 -6.56 11.55 10.64
C GLU A 249 -6.41 11.94 12.10
N ARG A 250 -7.48 12.40 12.75
CA ARG A 250 -7.43 12.75 14.18
C ARG A 250 -7.15 11.52 15.05
N ALA A 251 -7.78 10.40 14.74
CA ALA A 251 -7.57 9.16 15.48
C ALA A 251 -6.18 8.55 15.23
N ALA A 252 -5.68 8.61 13.99
CA ALA A 252 -4.32 8.18 13.66
C ALA A 252 -3.27 9.08 14.35
N ALA A 253 -3.47 10.39 14.38
CA ALA A 253 -2.59 11.33 15.08
C ALA A 253 -2.62 11.12 16.61
N ALA A 254 -3.80 10.91 17.20
CA ALA A 254 -3.96 10.63 18.62
C ALA A 254 -3.28 9.29 19.00
N ALA A 255 -3.46 8.25 18.19
CA ALA A 255 -2.84 6.96 18.41
C ALA A 255 -1.31 7.01 18.23
N ALA A 256 -0.81 7.74 17.23
CA ALA A 256 0.63 7.96 17.05
C ALA A 256 1.25 8.75 18.22
N ALA A 257 0.57 9.79 18.70
CA ALA A 257 1.01 10.58 19.85
C ALA A 257 1.05 9.74 21.14
N ALA A 258 0.06 8.86 21.33
CA ALA A 258 0.04 7.92 22.45
C ALA A 258 1.24 6.94 22.40
N VAL A 259 1.53 6.36 21.23
CA VAL A 259 2.71 5.48 21.06
C VAL A 259 4.01 6.22 21.39
N ALA A 260 4.17 7.46 20.90
CA ALA A 260 5.37 8.27 21.17
C ALA A 260 5.54 8.62 22.65
N ALA A 261 4.45 8.95 23.35
CA ALA A 261 4.47 9.25 24.78
C ALA A 261 4.82 8.00 25.62
N THR A 262 4.37 6.83 25.19
CA THR A 262 4.62 5.58 25.93
C THR A 262 6.05 5.03 25.73
N ALA A 263 6.72 5.40 24.65
CA ALA A 263 8.12 4.99 24.36
C ALA A 263 9.18 5.89 25.01
N SER A 264 8.78 7.02 25.60
CA SER A 264 9.68 7.99 26.23
C SER A 264 9.68 7.94 27.77
N ALA A 265 8.92 7.01 28.35
CA ALA A 265 8.79 6.75 29.79
C ALA A 265 9.26 5.33 30.11
#